data_AF-M2B780-F1
#
_entry.id   AF-M2B780-F1
#
_cell.length_a   1.000
_cell.length_b   1.000
_cell.length_c   1.000
_cell.angle_alpha   90.00
_cell.angle_beta   90.00
_cell.angle_gamma   90.00
#
_symmetry.space_group_name_H-M   'P 1'
#
loop_
_entity.id
_entity.type
_entity.pdbx_description
1 polymer ?
#
loop_
_entity_poly.entity_id
_entity_poly.type
_entity_poly.pdbx_seq_one_letter_code
_entity_poly.pdbx_strand_id
1 'polypeptide(L)'
;MLTVIRRNQSIRGSLVRRGRELNRRVVKSILNGSIHRVLQAIPSEGNEVMSQLLEATQAECQVSRTLQRIESVLVEHEALSPYASDVDVSVYESTIVLEGTLPTAELQKQLIPSIRQAGVLWRIKNNVAVEATATKV
;
A
#
# COMPACT_ATOMS: atom_id res chain seq x y z
N MET A 1 2.66 -5.85 5.79
CA MET A 1 2.22 -6.39 4.48
C MET A 1 1.04 -7.37 4.58
N LEU A 2 1.10 -8.40 5.46
CA LEU A 2 0.02 -9.40 5.62
C LEU A 2 -1.34 -8.84 6.08
N THR A 3 -1.36 -7.77 6.87
CA THR A 3 -2.58 -7.16 7.42
C THR A 3 -3.41 -6.42 6.36
N VAL A 4 -2.77 -5.75 5.40
CA VAL A 4 -3.44 -5.05 4.29
C VAL A 4 -4.03 -6.06 3.30
N ILE A 5 -3.27 -7.12 2.98
CA ILE A 5 -3.72 -8.21 2.10
C ILE A 5 -4.92 -8.94 2.71
N ARG A 6 -4.89 -9.25 4.01
CA ARG A 6 -6.04 -9.88 4.71
C ARG A 6 -7.27 -8.95 4.75
N ARG A 7 -7.09 -7.64 4.96
CA ARG A 7 -8.20 -6.67 4.89
C ARG A 7 -8.80 -6.60 3.49
N ASN A 8 -7.98 -6.54 2.44
CA ASN A 8 -8.45 -6.49 1.06
C ASN A 8 -9.19 -7.77 0.65
N GLN A 9 -8.72 -8.95 1.06
CA GLN A 9 -9.44 -10.20 0.85
C GLN A 9 -10.78 -10.24 1.59
N SER A 10 -10.83 -9.72 2.82
CA SER A 10 -12.06 -9.62 3.61
C SER A 10 -13.08 -8.65 2.99
N ILE A 11 -12.63 -7.50 2.47
CA ILE A 11 -13.48 -6.52 1.79
C ILE A 11 -14.04 -7.11 0.50
N ARG A 12 -13.20 -7.77 -0.32
CA ARG A 12 -13.65 -8.48 -1.51
C ARG A 12 -14.70 -9.56 -1.19
N GLY A 13 -14.48 -10.37 -0.16
CA GLY A 13 -15.44 -11.40 0.26
C GLY A 13 -16.79 -10.81 0.71
N SER A 14 -16.76 -9.72 1.48
CA SER A 14 -17.96 -8.99 1.91
C SER A 14 -18.73 -8.39 0.71
N LEU A 15 -18.03 -7.77 -0.23
CA LEU A 15 -18.60 -7.18 -1.45
C LEU A 15 -19.28 -8.22 -2.33
N VAL A 16 -18.64 -9.38 -2.55
CA VAL A 16 -19.22 -10.48 -3.34
C VAL A 16 -20.50 -11.01 -2.69
N ARG A 17 -20.53 -11.12 -1.35
CA ARG A 17 -21.74 -11.54 -0.62
C ARG A 17 -22.86 -10.51 -0.73
N ARG A 18 -22.58 -9.22 -0.54
CA ARG A 18 -23.58 -8.14 -0.70
C ARG A 18 -24.13 -8.04 -2.12
N GLY A 19 -23.27 -8.17 -3.13
CA GLY A 19 -23.68 -8.18 -4.54
C GLY A 19 -24.64 -9.34 -4.88
N ARG A 20 -24.37 -10.55 -4.35
CA ARG A 20 -25.29 -11.69 -4.50
C ARG A 20 -26.64 -11.45 -3.84
N GLU A 21 -26.66 -10.85 -2.66
CA GLU A 21 -27.90 -10.56 -1.93
C GLU A 21 -28.74 -9.48 -2.63
N LEU A 22 -28.11 -8.41 -3.11
CA LEU A 22 -28.76 -7.39 -3.94
C LEU A 22 -29.37 -8.02 -5.20
N ASN A 23 -28.60 -8.84 -5.92
CA ASN A 23 -29.08 -9.51 -7.12
C ASN A 23 -30.29 -10.41 -6.83
N ARG A 24 -30.25 -11.18 -5.73
CA ARG A 24 -31.38 -12.01 -5.27
C ARG A 24 -32.63 -11.17 -4.97
N ARG A 25 -32.48 -10.02 -4.30
CA ARG A 25 -33.59 -9.11 -3.96
C ARG A 25 -34.20 -8.46 -5.20
N VAL A 26 -33.37 -8.06 -6.16
CA VAL A 26 -33.80 -7.48 -7.44
C VAL A 26 -34.60 -8.52 -8.24
N VAL A 27 -34.06 -9.72 -8.45
CA VAL A 27 -34.73 -10.80 -9.18
C VAL A 27 -36.08 -11.17 -8.55
N LYS A 28 -36.11 -11.35 -7.22
CA LYS A 28 -37.35 -11.68 -6.49
C LYS A 28 -38.42 -10.59 -6.64
N SER A 29 -38.02 -9.33 -6.71
CA SER A 29 -38.95 -8.21 -6.78
C SER A 29 -39.43 -7.90 -8.21
N ILE A 30 -38.61 -8.19 -9.23
CA ILE A 30 -39.03 -8.20 -10.65
C ILE A 30 -40.10 -9.27 -10.86
N LEU A 31 -39.87 -10.49 -10.36
CA LEU A 31 -40.83 -11.60 -10.45
C LEU A 31 -42.16 -11.28 -9.74
N ASN A 32 -42.13 -10.47 -8.68
CA ASN A 32 -43.31 -10.08 -7.92
C ASN A 32 -43.97 -8.78 -8.41
N GLY A 33 -43.61 -8.28 -9.60
CA GLY A 33 -44.21 -7.07 -10.20
C GLY A 33 -44.00 -5.78 -9.39
N SER A 34 -43.05 -5.77 -8.46
CA SER A 34 -42.86 -4.72 -7.45
C SER A 34 -41.58 -3.89 -7.69
N ILE A 35 -41.27 -3.61 -8.97
CA ILE A 35 -40.07 -2.89 -9.41
C ILE A 35 -39.93 -1.53 -8.70
N HIS A 36 -41.06 -0.88 -8.37
CA HIS A 36 -41.07 0.41 -7.67
C HIS A 36 -40.48 0.36 -6.24
N ARG A 37 -40.61 -0.77 -5.52
CA ARG A 37 -39.95 -0.97 -4.21
C ARG A 37 -38.47 -1.32 -4.35
N VAL A 38 -38.06 -1.88 -5.48
CA VAL A 38 -36.64 -2.15 -5.78
C VAL A 38 -35.92 -0.84 -5.99
N LEU A 39 -36.45 0.04 -6.82
CA LEU A 39 -35.81 1.33 -7.15
C LEU A 39 -35.60 2.21 -5.90
N GLN A 40 -36.52 2.17 -4.93
CA GLN A 40 -36.37 2.86 -3.63
C GLN A 40 -35.44 2.14 -2.64
N ALA A 41 -35.17 0.84 -2.86
CA ALA A 41 -34.27 0.02 -2.07
C ALA A 41 -32.91 -0.23 -2.74
N ILE A 42 -32.68 0.32 -3.95
CA ILE A 42 -31.35 0.44 -4.54
C ILE A 42 -30.63 1.44 -3.65
N PRO A 43 -29.70 0.98 -2.81
CA PRO A 43 -29.14 1.86 -1.81
C PRO A 43 -28.22 2.87 -2.50
N SER A 44 -28.20 4.10 -2.01
CA SER A 44 -27.10 5.06 -2.22
C SER A 44 -25.72 4.48 -1.85
N GLU A 45 -25.68 3.32 -1.18
CA GLU A 45 -24.49 2.49 -0.93
C GLU A 45 -23.70 2.18 -2.21
N GLY A 46 -24.32 2.17 -3.39
CA GLY A 46 -23.57 2.01 -4.65
C GLY A 46 -22.53 3.11 -4.87
N ASN A 47 -22.84 4.34 -4.44
CA ASN A 47 -21.94 5.48 -4.52
C ASN A 47 -20.88 5.42 -3.42
N GLU A 48 -21.27 5.04 -2.19
CA GLU A 48 -20.34 4.89 -1.06
C GLU A 48 -19.33 3.76 -1.27
N VAL A 49 -19.77 2.63 -1.84
CA VAL A 49 -18.90 1.49 -2.19
C VAL A 49 -17.96 1.88 -3.32
N MET A 50 -18.45 2.61 -4.32
CA MET A 50 -17.61 3.15 -5.40
C MET A 50 -16.56 4.12 -4.86
N SER A 51 -16.94 5.03 -3.96
CA SER A 51 -16.01 5.94 -3.27
C SER A 51 -14.96 5.18 -2.46
N GLN A 52 -15.35 4.19 -1.67
CA GLN A 52 -14.41 3.37 -0.90
C GLN A 52 -13.45 2.57 -1.80
N LEU A 53 -13.92 2.08 -2.95
CA LEU A 53 -13.08 1.40 -3.93
C LEU A 53 -12.11 2.36 -4.62
N LEU A 54 -12.58 3.56 -4.99
CA LEU A 54 -11.75 4.62 -5.57
C LEU A 54 -10.67 5.07 -4.59
N GLU A 55 -11.04 5.33 -3.33
CA GLU A 55 -10.11 5.70 -2.26
C GLU A 55 -9.06 4.62 -1.99
N ALA A 56 -9.48 3.34 -1.91
CA ALA A 56 -8.55 2.22 -1.75
C ALA A 56 -7.59 2.10 -2.93
N THR A 57 -8.10 2.22 -4.16
CA THR A 57 -7.28 2.18 -5.38
C THR A 57 -6.30 3.35 -5.43
N GLN A 58 -6.73 4.55 -5.05
CA GLN A 58 -5.90 5.74 -5.01
C GLN A 58 -4.80 5.64 -3.95
N ALA A 59 -5.12 5.11 -2.78
CA ALA A 59 -4.15 4.84 -1.72
C ALA A 59 -3.09 3.81 -2.18
N GLU A 60 -3.51 2.73 -2.84
CA GLU A 60 -2.59 1.75 -3.42
C GLU A 60 -1.69 2.38 -4.49
N CYS A 61 -2.24 3.18 -5.41
CA CYS A 61 -1.45 3.91 -6.41
C CYS A 61 -0.44 4.86 -5.76
N GLN A 62 -0.81 5.55 -4.68
CA GLN A 62 0.09 6.46 -3.96
C GLN A 62 1.24 5.70 -3.30
N VAL A 63 0.95 4.54 -2.69
CA VAL A 63 1.98 3.66 -2.09
C VAL A 63 2.95 3.18 -3.17
N SER A 64 2.46 2.64 -4.29
CA SER A 64 3.32 2.16 -5.38
C SER A 64 4.21 3.26 -5.95
N ARG A 65 3.67 4.46 -6.18
CA ARG A 65 4.48 5.60 -6.65
C ARG A 65 5.55 6.01 -5.64
N THR A 66 5.24 5.95 -4.35
CA THR A 66 6.20 6.29 -3.28
C THR A 66 7.33 5.28 -3.23
N LEU A 67 7.01 3.98 -3.32
CA LEU A 67 8.01 2.91 -3.37
C LEU A 67 8.92 3.03 -4.59
N GLN A 68 8.34 3.16 -5.79
CA GLN A 68 9.12 3.33 -7.03
C GLN A 68 10.06 4.52 -6.94
N ARG A 69 9.61 5.63 -6.34
CA ARG A 69 10.44 6.83 -6.18
C ARG A 69 11.61 6.60 -5.23
N ILE A 70 11.41 5.83 -4.16
CA ILE A 70 12.49 5.45 -3.23
C ILE A 70 13.47 4.50 -3.91
N GLU A 71 12.97 3.49 -4.63
CA GLU A 71 13.79 2.55 -5.38
C GLU A 71 14.65 3.28 -6.42
N SER A 72 14.08 4.22 -7.18
CA SER A 72 14.84 5.07 -8.12
C SER A 72 15.95 5.84 -7.42
N VAL A 73 15.67 6.42 -6.24
CA VAL A 73 16.71 7.14 -5.47
C VAL A 73 17.84 6.20 -5.06
N LEU A 74 17.53 5.00 -4.58
CA LEU A 74 18.55 4.04 -4.18
C LEU A 74 19.42 3.62 -5.37
N VAL A 75 18.80 3.37 -6.52
CA VAL A 75 19.49 2.93 -7.74
C VAL A 75 20.31 4.05 -8.40
N GLU A 76 19.83 5.29 -8.38
CA GLU A 76 20.49 6.43 -9.04
C GLU A 76 21.54 7.11 -8.17
N HIS A 77 21.51 6.89 -6.85
CA HIS A 77 22.44 7.54 -5.93
C HIS A 77 23.82 6.87 -5.96
N GLU A 78 24.85 7.64 -6.33
CA GLU A 78 26.22 7.17 -6.60
C GLU A 78 26.78 6.24 -5.51
N ALA A 79 26.58 6.57 -4.23
CA ALA A 79 27.10 5.79 -3.11
C ALA A 79 26.18 4.64 -2.64
N LEU A 80 24.87 4.69 -2.93
CA LEU A 80 23.87 3.72 -2.44
C LEU A 80 23.49 2.68 -3.49
N SER A 81 23.64 3.02 -4.78
CA SER A 81 23.36 2.16 -5.93
C SER A 81 23.96 0.76 -5.83
N PRO A 82 25.23 0.59 -5.40
CA PRO A 82 25.82 -0.75 -5.26
C PRO A 82 25.11 -1.64 -4.23
N TYR A 83 24.40 -1.04 -3.28
CA TYR A 83 23.73 -1.70 -2.16
C TYR A 83 22.21 -1.61 -2.25
N ALA A 84 21.66 -1.10 -3.37
CA ALA A 84 20.22 -0.95 -3.54
C ALA A 84 19.49 -2.29 -3.41
N SER A 85 20.10 -3.38 -3.86
CA SER A 85 19.57 -4.75 -3.73
C SER A 85 19.61 -5.28 -2.28
N ASP A 86 20.44 -4.70 -1.42
CA ASP A 86 20.64 -5.13 -0.03
C ASP A 86 19.72 -4.36 0.95
N VAL A 87 18.93 -3.41 0.43
CA VAL A 87 17.98 -2.60 1.21
C VAL A 87 16.56 -2.86 0.71
N ASP A 88 15.77 -3.55 1.53
CA ASP A 88 14.34 -3.75 1.30
C ASP A 88 13.54 -2.52 1.77
N VAL A 89 12.55 -2.12 0.96
CA VAL A 89 11.71 -0.97 1.22
C VAL A 89 10.26 -1.43 1.28
N SER A 90 9.65 -1.31 2.45
CA SER A 90 8.27 -1.70 2.66
C SER A 90 7.44 -0.58 3.30
N VAL A 91 6.12 -0.65 3.13
CA VAL A 91 5.18 0.29 3.75
C VAL A 91 4.27 -0.43 4.73
N TYR A 92 4.22 0.06 5.96
CA TYR A 92 3.35 -0.43 7.02
C TYR A 92 2.58 0.73 7.66
N GLU A 93 1.25 0.71 7.59
CA GLU A 93 0.37 1.72 8.23
C GLU A 93 0.84 3.17 8.02
N SER A 94 1.17 3.51 6.76
CA SER A 94 1.67 4.84 6.35
C SER A 94 3.08 5.21 6.84
N THR A 95 3.85 4.22 7.30
CA THR A 95 5.28 4.35 7.62
C THR A 95 6.10 3.53 6.63
N ILE A 96 7.12 4.15 6.04
CA ILE A 96 8.13 3.47 5.24
C ILE A 96 9.10 2.80 6.21
N VAL A 97 9.36 1.51 6.02
CA VAL A 97 10.33 0.74 6.78
C VAL A 97 11.44 0.33 5.82
N LEU A 98 12.67 0.71 6.16
CA LEU A 98 13.88 0.32 5.44
C LEU A 98 14.55 -0.79 6.26
N GLU A 99 14.78 -1.94 5.64
CA GLU A 99 15.44 -3.09 6.26
C GLU A 99 16.58 -3.57 5.36
N GLY A 100 17.58 -4.24 5.92
CA GLY A 100 18.73 -4.67 5.15
C GLY A 100 20.05 -4.37 5.83
N THR A 101 21.12 -4.40 5.05
CA THR A 101 22.49 -4.22 5.57
C THR A 101 23.28 -3.27 4.69
N LEU A 102 24.03 -2.36 5.31
CA LEU A 102 24.96 -1.48 4.63
C LEU A 102 26.35 -1.61 5.24
N PRO A 103 27.44 -1.43 4.47
CA PRO A 103 28.78 -1.67 4.97
C PRO A 103 29.29 -0.57 5.92
N THR A 104 28.71 0.64 5.89
CA THR A 104 29.15 1.76 6.73
C THR A 104 27.99 2.53 7.32
N ALA A 105 28.23 3.13 8.49
CA ALA A 105 27.27 4.01 9.15
C ALA A 105 27.02 5.30 8.34
N GLU A 106 27.99 5.79 7.58
CA GLU A 106 27.84 6.94 6.70
C GLU A 106 26.81 6.70 5.60
N LEU A 107 26.80 5.52 4.96
CA LEU A 107 25.78 5.15 3.98
C LEU A 107 24.39 5.06 4.64
N GLN A 108 24.32 4.45 5.82
CA GLN A 108 23.07 4.37 6.59
C GLN A 108 22.51 5.76 6.93
N LYS A 109 23.37 6.73 7.27
CA LYS A 109 22.99 8.12 7.55
C LYS A 109 22.53 8.87 6.29
N GLN A 110 23.00 8.50 5.10
CA GLN A 110 22.61 9.14 3.84
C GLN A 110 21.23 8.70 3.33
N LEU A 111 20.75 7.51 3.71
CA LEU A 111 19.44 6.99 3.26
C LEU A 111 18.27 7.97 3.47
N ILE A 112 18.07 8.44 4.71
CA ILE A 112 16.93 9.30 5.01
C ILE A 112 17.03 10.65 4.29
N PRO A 113 18.17 11.39 4.32
CA PRO A 113 18.35 12.60 3.53
C PRO A 113 18.04 12.42 2.05
N SER A 114 18.57 11.37 1.40
CA SER A 114 18.36 11.14 -0.04
C SER A 114 16.89 10.87 -0.36
N ILE A 115 16.20 10.07 0.46
CA ILE A 115 14.75 9.84 0.31
C ILE A 115 13.94 11.12 0.53
N ARG A 116 14.34 11.96 1.49
CA ARG A 116 13.69 13.26 1.77
C ARG A 116 13.88 14.26 0.63
N GLN A 117 15.07 14.33 0.03
CA GLN A 117 15.35 15.16 -1.13
C GLN A 117 14.49 14.77 -2.32
N ALA A 118 14.17 13.49 -2.45
CA ALA A 118 13.21 13.00 -3.42
C ALA A 118 11.75 13.30 -3.06
N GLY A 119 11.45 14.19 -2.11
CA GLY A 119 10.09 14.66 -1.84
C GLY A 119 9.17 13.63 -1.18
N VAL A 120 9.72 12.56 -0.61
CA VAL A 120 8.96 11.60 0.18
C VAL A 120 8.79 12.16 1.59
N LEU A 121 7.55 12.51 1.97
CA LEU A 121 7.23 13.16 3.26
C LEU A 121 6.70 12.20 4.32
N TRP A 122 6.59 10.91 4.01
CA TRP A 122 6.03 9.90 4.91
C TRP A 122 6.92 9.67 6.12
N ARG A 123 6.40 9.08 7.20
CA ARG A 123 7.25 8.66 8.32
C ARG A 123 8.20 7.57 7.81
N ILE A 124 9.48 7.66 8.16
CA ILE A 124 10.51 6.68 7.75
C ILE A 124 11.08 6.06 9.02
N LYS A 125 11.12 4.73 9.07
CA LYS A 125 11.80 3.94 10.09
C LYS A 125 12.99 3.24 9.42
N ASN A 126 14.19 3.62 9.83
CA ASN A 126 15.42 3.01 9.34
C ASN A 126 15.84 1.88 10.29
N ASN A 127 15.65 0.64 9.85
CA ASN A 127 16.13 -0.56 10.53
C ASN A 127 17.32 -1.20 9.81
N VAL A 128 17.93 -0.50 8.85
CA VAL A 128 19.10 -1.01 8.11
C VAL A 128 20.25 -1.19 9.10
N ALA A 129 20.82 -2.38 9.17
CA ALA A 129 21.97 -2.66 10.01
C ALA A 129 23.26 -2.21 9.31
N VAL A 130 24.28 -1.86 10.11
CA VAL A 130 25.63 -1.63 9.59
C VAL A 130 26.40 -2.92 9.77
N GLU A 131 26.98 -3.46 8.69
CA GLU A 131 27.88 -4.60 8.80
C GLU A 131 29.02 -4.22 9.74
N ALA A 132 29.15 -4.95 10.85
CA ALA A 132 30.28 -4.81 11.74
C ALA A 132 31.52 -5.30 10.97
N THR A 133 32.21 -4.38 10.30
CA THR A 133 33.54 -4.64 9.78
C THR A 133 34.40 -5.00 10.97
N ALA A 134 34.64 -6.30 11.16
CA ALA A 134 35.60 -6.81 12.10
C ALA A 134 36.95 -6.20 11.72
N THR A 135 37.34 -5.15 12.44
CA THR A 135 38.68 -4.59 12.40
C THR A 135 39.59 -5.67 12.96
N LYS A 136 40.11 -6.53 12.08
CA LYS A 136 41.21 -7.43 12.41
C LYS A 136 42.43 -6.54 12.66
N VAL A 137 42.74 -6.34 13.93
CA VAL A 137 44.03 -5.85 14.43
C VAL A 137 45.09 -6.92 14.18
#